data_AF-A0A1F5YIL4-F1
#
_entry.id   AF-A0A1F5YIL4-F1
#
_cell.length_a   1.000
_cell.length_b   1.000
_cell.length_c   1.000
_cell.angle_alpha   90.00
_cell.angle_beta   90.00
_cell.angle_gamma   90.00
#
_symmetry.space_group_name_H-M   'P 1'
#
loop_
_entity.id
_entity.type
_entity.pdbx_description
1 polymer ?
#
loop_
_entity_poly.entity_id
_entity_poly.type
_entity_poly.pdbx_seq_one_letter_code
_entity_poly.pdbx_strand_id
1 'polypeptide(L)'
;MRFSNWWNRFYKENKLIVWAAALAVIISLGVLLKVKDEVTRFTLIMPVFAGFILFSILVTADEELDDEENGIHDKEPAKKRIVRKLRKK
;
A
#
# COMPACT_ATOMS: atom_id res chain seq x y z
N MET A 1 -0.86 -0.80 24.25
CA MET A 1 -1.49 -1.86 23.43
C MET A 1 -2.48 -1.33 22.37
N ARG A 2 -2.18 -0.26 21.60
CA ARG A 2 -3.06 0.22 20.51
C ARG A 2 -2.54 -0.08 19.09
N PHE A 3 -1.24 -0.36 18.93
CA PHE A 3 -0.61 -0.60 17.63
C PHE A 3 -0.88 -2.00 17.05
N SER A 4 -0.95 -3.04 17.88
CA SER A 4 -1.18 -4.43 17.43
C SER A 4 -2.54 -4.63 16.77
N ASN A 5 -3.56 -3.95 17.29
CA ASN A 5 -4.94 -4.11 16.83
C ASN A 5 -5.19 -3.39 15.51
N TRP A 6 -4.40 -2.36 15.20
CA TRP A 6 -4.46 -1.62 13.93
C TRP A 6 -3.78 -2.40 12.81
N TRP A 7 -2.58 -2.91 13.07
CA TRP A 7 -1.86 -3.79 12.12
C TRP A 7 -2.65 -5.04 11.73
N ASN A 8 -3.34 -5.66 12.70
CA ASN A 8 -4.16 -6.84 12.43
C ASN A 8 -5.39 -6.56 11.55
N ARG A 9 -5.97 -5.36 11.62
CA ARG A 9 -7.10 -4.97 10.74
C ARG A 9 -6.61 -4.72 9.33
N PHE A 10 -5.55 -3.92 9.21
CA PHE A 10 -4.92 -3.62 7.93
C PHE A 10 -4.47 -4.87 7.19
N TYR A 11 -3.84 -5.83 7.90
CA TYR A 11 -3.43 -7.11 7.32
C TYR A 11 -4.62 -7.97 6.85
N LYS A 12 -5.76 -7.92 7.55
CA LYS A 12 -6.94 -8.70 7.18
C LYS A 12 -7.68 -8.11 5.98
N GLU A 13 -7.77 -6.78 5.91
CA GLU A 13 -8.39 -6.05 4.81
C GLU A 13 -7.53 -6.13 3.55
N ASN A 14 -6.22 -5.94 3.67
CA ASN A 14 -5.30 -5.82 2.51
C ASN A 14 -4.42 -7.06 2.31
N LYS A 15 -4.93 -8.25 2.66
CA LYS A 15 -4.11 -9.48 2.73
C LYS A 15 -3.37 -9.78 1.43
N LEU A 16 -4.01 -9.52 0.27
CA LEU A 16 -3.45 -9.75 -1.05
C LEU A 16 -2.24 -8.83 -1.34
N ILE A 17 -2.38 -7.54 -1.09
CA ILE A 17 -1.29 -6.56 -1.27
C ILE A 17 -0.12 -6.88 -0.34
N VAL A 18 -0.40 -7.21 0.93
CA VAL A 18 0.67 -7.53 1.89
C VAL A 18 1.42 -8.81 1.48
N TRP A 19 0.71 -9.82 0.99
CA TRP A 19 1.34 -11.04 0.47
C TRP A 19 2.14 -10.78 -0.82
N ALA A 20 1.60 -9.99 -1.75
CA ALA A 20 2.30 -9.60 -2.96
C ALA A 20 3.59 -8.84 -2.65
N ALA A 21 3.54 -7.90 -1.71
CA ALA A 21 4.71 -7.15 -1.26
C ALA A 21 5.75 -8.07 -0.60
N ALA A 22 5.32 -8.97 0.28
CA ALA A 22 6.22 -9.93 0.92
C ALA A 22 6.90 -10.84 -0.12
N LEU A 23 6.15 -11.35 -1.10
CA LEU A 23 6.69 -12.20 -2.16
C LEU A 23 7.71 -11.44 -3.03
N ALA A 24 7.39 -10.21 -3.41
CA ALA A 24 8.27 -9.36 -4.22
C ALA A 24 9.60 -9.09 -3.52
N VAL A 25 9.58 -8.83 -2.21
CA VAL A 25 10.80 -8.63 -1.40
C VAL A 25 11.63 -9.91 -1.33
N ILE A 26 11.01 -11.06 -1.08
CA ILE A 26 11.72 -12.35 -1.00
C ILE A 26 12.40 -12.68 -2.33
N ILE A 27 11.69 -12.52 -3.45
CA ILE A 27 12.24 -12.77 -4.79
C ILE A 27 13.39 -11.80 -5.09
N SER A 28 13.22 -10.52 -4.79
CA SER A 28 14.26 -9.51 -5.01
C SER A 28 15.54 -9.81 -4.22
N LEU A 29 15.40 -10.16 -2.93
CA LEU A 29 16.53 -10.59 -2.09
C LEU A 29 17.15 -11.90 -2.60
N GLY A 30 16.32 -12.85 -3.05
CA GLY A 30 16.78 -14.10 -3.65
C GLY A 30 17.66 -13.87 -4.87
N VAL A 31 17.25 -12.96 -5.77
CA VAL A 31 18.04 -12.55 -6.93
C VAL A 31 19.34 -11.87 -6.50
N LEU A 32 19.29 -10.99 -5.49
CA LEU A 32 20.46 -10.29 -4.97
C LEU A 32 21.55 -11.24 -4.46
N LEU A 33 21.13 -12.33 -3.81
CA LEU A 33 22.04 -13.33 -3.22
C LEU A 33 22.51 -14.38 -4.24
N LYS A 34 21.66 -14.78 -5.18
CA LYS A 34 21.98 -15.83 -6.19
C LYS A 34 22.75 -15.29 -7.39
N VAL A 35 22.52 -14.05 -7.80
CA VAL A 35 23.09 -13.48 -9.03
C VAL A 35 24.22 -12.52 -8.66
N LYS A 36 25.44 -12.87 -9.08
CA LYS A 36 26.64 -12.05 -8.80
C LYS A 36 26.79 -10.87 -9.76
N ASP A 37 26.30 -11.02 -10.99
CA ASP A 37 26.40 -10.00 -12.03
C ASP A 37 25.45 -8.82 -11.78
N GLU A 38 25.97 -7.60 -11.86
CA GLU A 38 25.24 -6.37 -11.56
C GLU A 38 24.11 -6.11 -12.55
N VAL A 39 24.40 -6.20 -13.85
CA VAL A 39 23.43 -5.89 -14.90
C VAL A 39 22.28 -6.89 -14.86
N THR A 40 22.60 -8.18 -14.75
CA THR A 40 21.61 -9.25 -14.67
C THR A 40 20.72 -9.12 -13.44
N ARG A 41 21.25 -8.69 -12.28
CA ARG A 41 20.42 -8.40 -11.10
C ARG A 41 19.39 -7.32 -11.39
N PHE A 42 19.80 -6.19 -11.99
CA PHE A 42 18.88 -5.10 -12.31
C PHE A 42 17.84 -5.54 -13.34
N THR A 43 18.23 -6.28 -14.37
CA THR A 43 17.31 -6.80 -15.38
C THR A 43 16.28 -7.78 -14.79
N LEU A 44 16.63 -8.56 -13.76
CA LEU A 44 15.71 -9.50 -13.13
C LEU A 44 14.82 -8.84 -12.06
N ILE A 45 15.34 -7.84 -11.35
CA ILE A 45 14.60 -7.11 -10.31
C ILE A 45 13.58 -6.13 -10.95
N MET A 46 13.92 -5.53 -12.08
CA MET A 46 13.08 -4.52 -12.75
C MET A 46 11.67 -5.05 -13.10
N PRO A 47 11.49 -6.23 -13.72
CA PRO A 47 10.17 -6.82 -13.95
C PRO A 47 9.40 -7.10 -12.66
N VAL A 48 10.08 -7.50 -11.57
CA VAL A 48 9.45 -7.74 -10.27
C VAL A 48 8.86 -6.45 -9.71
N PHE A 49 9.60 -5.34 -9.78
CA PHE A 49 9.08 -4.03 -9.39
C PHE A 49 7.97 -3.53 -10.31
N ALA A 50 8.13 -3.64 -11.62
CA ALA A 50 7.11 -3.23 -12.58
C ALA A 50 5.79 -4.01 -12.39
N GLY A 51 5.89 -5.33 -12.17
CA GLY A 51 4.75 -6.17 -11.86
C GLY A 51 4.08 -5.80 -10.55
N PHE A 52 4.87 -5.51 -9.50
CA PHE A 52 4.32 -5.09 -8.20
C PHE A 52 3.58 -3.74 -8.29
N ILE A 53 4.15 -2.75 -9.00
CA ILE A 53 3.52 -1.43 -9.19
C ILE A 53 2.23 -1.57 -10.02
N LEU A 54 2.27 -2.32 -11.13
CA LEU A 54 1.10 -2.58 -11.96
C LEU A 54 -0.01 -3.27 -11.18
N PHE A 55 0.34 -4.29 -10.38
CA PHE A 55 -0.59 -4.97 -9.50
C PHE A 55 -1.18 -4.02 -8.45
N SER A 56 -0.35 -3.16 -7.86
CA SER A 56 -0.80 -2.18 -6.86
C SER A 56 -1.82 -1.22 -7.47
N ILE A 57 -1.58 -0.71 -8.68
CA ILE A 57 -2.52 0.19 -9.36
C ILE A 57 -3.83 -0.54 -9.69
N LEU A 58 -3.76 -1.79 -10.17
CA LEU A 58 -4.97 -2.58 -10.46
C LEU A 58 -5.81 -2.82 -9.22
N VAL A 59 -5.18 -3.24 -8.11
CA VAL A 59 -5.91 -3.49 -6.86
C VAL A 59 -6.46 -2.20 -6.27
N THR A 60 -5.69 -1.10 -6.28
CA THR A 60 -6.20 0.20 -5.81
C THR A 60 -7.34 0.72 -6.69
N ALA A 61 -7.27 0.52 -8.01
CA ALA A 61 -8.36 0.91 -8.90
C ALA A 61 -9.64 0.09 -8.65
N ASP A 62 -9.51 -1.21 -8.36
CA ASP A 62 -10.64 -2.06 -7.97
C ASP A 62 -11.22 -1.63 -6.61
N GLU A 63 -10.38 -1.30 -5.61
CA GLU A 63 -10.84 -0.76 -4.32
C GLU A 63 -11.54 0.60 -4.45
N GLU A 64 -11.04 1.50 -5.31
CA GLU A 64 -11.68 2.81 -5.54
C GLU A 64 -13.07 2.70 -6.20
N LEU A 65 -13.31 1.64 -7.00
CA LEU A 65 -14.62 1.38 -7.60
C LEU A 65 -15.61 0.73 -6.62
N ASP A 66 -15.13 -0.13 -5.71
CA ASP A 66 -15.96 -0.73 -4.65
C ASP A 66 -16.35 0.28 -3.55
N ASP A 67 -15.53 1.30 -3.31
CA ASP A 67 -15.81 2.41 -2.38
C ASP A 67 -16.88 3.41 -2.90
N GLU A 68 -17.23 3.39 -4.19
CA GLU A 68 -18.36 4.17 -4.72
C GLU A 68 -19.73 3.59 -4.34
N GLU A 69 -19.81 2.32 -3.92
CA GLU A 69 -21.08 1.69 -3.48
C GLU A 69 -21.31 1.74 -1.95
N ASN A 70 -20.26 1.97 -1.14
CA ASN A 70 -20.39 2.01 0.32
C ASN A 70 -19.99 3.38 0.90
N GLY A 71 -21.01 4.23 1.08
CA GLY A 71 -20.86 5.54 1.69
C GLY A 71 -20.16 5.56 3.05
N ILE A 72 -19.42 6.65 3.25
CA ILE A 72 -18.94 7.19 4.54
C ILE A 72 -17.76 6.41 5.15
N HIS A 73 -16.55 6.74 4.71
CA HIS A 73 -15.40 6.78 5.62
C HIS A 73 -14.79 8.18 5.63
N ASP A 74 -15.16 8.93 6.67
CA ASP A 74 -14.72 10.29 7.00
C ASP A 74 -13.19 10.46 6.87
N LYS A 75 -12.74 10.98 5.72
CA LYS A 75 -11.60 11.90 5.69
C LYS A 75 -12.15 13.31 5.90
N GLU A 76 -12.47 13.69 7.14
CA GLU A 76 -12.74 15.09 7.44
C GLU A 76 -11.40 15.85 7.41
N PRO A 77 -11.11 16.72 6.41
CA PRO A 77 -9.87 17.48 6.41
C PRO A 77 -9.93 18.49 7.57
N ALA A 78 -8.81 18.64 8.27
CA ALA A 78 -8.59 19.48 9.45
C ALA A 78 -8.96 20.98 9.33
N LYS A 79 -9.62 21.40 8.26
CA LYS A 79 -9.99 22.78 7.94
C LYS A 79 -11.18 23.31 8.75
N LYS A 80 -12.11 22.45 9.21
CA LYS A 80 -13.31 22.88 9.95
C LYS A 80 -13.04 23.33 11.40
N ARG A 81 -11.90 22.94 11.99
CA ARG A 81 -11.54 23.31 13.37
C ARG A 81 -11.06 24.76 13.51
N ILE A 82 -10.50 25.35 12.46
CA ILE A 82 -10.01 26.74 12.47
C ILE A 82 -11.17 27.73 12.38
N VAL A 83 -12.18 27.44 11.57
CA VAL A 83 -13.34 28.33 11.37
C VAL A 83 -14.17 28.48 12.64
N ARG A 84 -14.29 27.43 13.47
CA ARG A 84 -15.00 27.52 14.76
C ARG A 84 -14.23 28.31 15.85
N LYS A 85 -12.91 28.43 15.75
CA LYS A 85 -12.12 29.27 16.69
C LYS A 85 -12.19 30.76 16.35
N LEU A 86 -12.33 31.11 15.06
CA LEU A 86 -12.48 32.51 14.63
C LEU A 86 -13.86 33.10 14.93
N ARG A 87 -14.91 32.27 15.03
CA ARG A 87 -16.27 32.74 15.35
C ARG A 87 -16.51 33.00 16.86
N LYS A 88 -15.55 32.66 17.72
CA LYS A 88 -15.64 32.82 19.19
C LYS A 88 -14.64 33.86 19.74
N LYS A 89 -14.05 34.68 18.89
CA LYS A 89 -13.17 35.78 19.31
C LYS A 89 -13.74 37.11 18.81
#